data_AF-A0A8B8BBY4-F1
#
_entry.id   AF-A0A8B8BBY4-F1
#
_cell.length_a   1.000
_cell.length_b   1.000
_cell.length_c   1.000
_cell.angle_alpha   90.00
_cell.angle_beta   90.00
_cell.angle_gamma   90.00
#
_symmetry.space_group_name_H-M   'P 1'
#
loop_
_entity.id
_entity.type
_entity.pdbx_description
1 polymer ?
#
loop_
_entity_poly.entity_id
_entity_poly.type
_entity_poly.pdbx_seq_one_letter_code
_entity_poly.pdbx_strand_id
1 'polypeptide(L)'
;MATSDGAMDGVRFVTDFLEQRGYDEACLIKIKTDRIDATAVQNMDDKDLSAYIPAFGDRVNLRSLCKPNNDKKTALFDKLRKKMKLSPNESDSEKRPTRSMNLRGNKNAQKINRKIELGWMHDGKHIRTNNGGGSRKIELHRESRKADILKEAKTIFFPNGKSKKNILLSSVTCKVLDFAQTEFDDNITIAEMYDTVKMGMLRKC
;
A
#
# COMPACT_ATOMS: atom_id res chain seq x y z
N MET A 1 9.11 -32.16 31.63
CA MET A 1 8.21 -32.96 30.78
C MET A 1 7.21 -32.02 30.14
N ALA A 2 7.49 -31.53 28.94
CA ALA A 2 6.59 -30.69 28.17
C ALA A 2 6.82 -30.98 26.69
N THR A 3 5.76 -30.86 25.89
CA THR A 3 5.68 -30.85 24.41
C THR A 3 5.72 -32.21 23.69
N SER A 4 4.62 -32.95 23.75
CA SER A 4 4.24 -33.96 22.74
C SER A 4 2.94 -33.64 22.00
N ASP A 5 2.07 -32.75 22.52
CA ASP A 5 0.77 -32.46 21.90
C ASP A 5 0.83 -31.50 20.70
N GLY A 6 1.71 -30.50 20.71
CA GLY A 6 1.77 -29.50 19.63
C GLY A 6 2.28 -30.04 18.28
N ALA A 7 3.09 -31.11 18.30
CA ALA A 7 3.63 -31.72 17.08
C ALA A 7 2.61 -32.64 16.38
N MET A 8 1.69 -33.25 17.14
CA MET A 8 0.67 -34.14 16.59
C MET A 8 -0.43 -33.37 15.85
N ASP A 9 -0.70 -32.13 16.25
CA ASP A 9 -1.71 -31.27 15.61
C ASP A 9 -1.20 -30.69 14.27
N GLY A 10 0.10 -30.40 14.17
CA GLY A 10 0.73 -29.87 12.96
C GLY A 10 0.85 -30.89 11.81
N VAL A 11 1.09 -32.16 12.13
CA VAL A 11 1.10 -33.24 11.12
C VAL A 11 -0.31 -33.54 10.63
N ARG A 12 -1.30 -33.52 11.54
CA ARG A 12 -2.71 -33.74 11.21
C ARG A 12 -3.24 -32.71 10.22
N PHE A 13 -2.89 -31.44 10.40
CA PHE A 13 -3.23 -30.38 9.44
C PHE A 13 -2.75 -30.69 8.01
N VAL A 14 -1.52 -31.19 7.86
CA VAL A 14 -0.94 -31.54 6.55
C VAL A 14 -1.64 -32.75 5.95
N THR A 15 -1.92 -33.79 6.76
CA THR A 15 -2.60 -35.00 6.27
C THR A 15 -4.04 -34.72 5.86
N ASP A 16 -4.77 -33.92 6.64
CA ASP A 16 -6.17 -33.58 6.35
C ASP A 16 -6.28 -32.78 5.02
N PHE A 17 -5.32 -31.88 4.76
CA PHE A 17 -5.25 -31.14 3.50
C PHE A 17 -5.03 -32.06 2.30
N LEU A 18 -4.17 -33.06 2.44
CA LEU A 18 -3.83 -33.99 1.34
C LEU A 18 -4.93 -35.02 1.11
N GLU A 19 -5.59 -35.48 2.17
CA GLU A 19 -6.77 -36.33 2.08
C GLU A 19 -7.90 -35.64 1.30
N GLN A 20 -8.17 -34.35 1.58
CA GLN A 20 -9.15 -33.56 0.83
C GLN A 20 -8.80 -33.40 -0.67
N ARG A 21 -7.52 -33.53 -1.02
CA ARG A 21 -7.02 -33.45 -2.40
C ARG A 21 -6.97 -34.82 -3.09
N GLY A 22 -7.30 -35.90 -2.38
CA GLY A 22 -7.37 -37.25 -2.93
C GLY A 22 -6.02 -37.96 -3.02
N TYR A 23 -5.06 -37.62 -2.17
CA TYR A 23 -3.81 -38.37 -2.07
C TYR A 23 -4.05 -39.75 -1.43
N ASP A 24 -3.25 -40.73 -1.82
CA ASP A 24 -3.38 -42.12 -1.38
C ASP A 24 -2.94 -42.32 0.08
N GLU A 25 -3.52 -43.31 0.74
CA GLU A 25 -3.23 -43.62 2.15
C GLU A 25 -1.73 -43.93 2.36
N ALA A 26 -1.05 -44.50 1.36
CA ALA A 26 0.38 -44.77 1.43
C ALA A 26 1.22 -43.48 1.52
N CYS A 27 0.83 -42.42 0.81
CA CYS A 27 1.46 -41.09 0.94
C CYS A 27 1.17 -40.47 2.32
N LEU A 28 -0.07 -40.57 2.81
CA LEU A 28 -0.45 -40.06 4.13
C LEU A 28 0.32 -40.76 5.25
N ILE A 29 0.52 -42.08 5.14
CA ILE A 29 1.33 -42.87 6.08
C ILE A 29 2.78 -42.38 6.06
N LYS A 30 3.40 -42.18 4.90
CA LYS A 30 4.77 -41.66 4.81
C LYS A 30 4.92 -40.29 5.48
N ILE A 31 3.98 -39.38 5.24
CA ILE A 31 3.97 -38.05 5.87
C ILE A 31 3.85 -38.14 7.40
N LYS A 32 3.05 -39.09 7.92
CA LYS A 32 2.92 -39.36 9.36
C LYS A 32 4.21 -39.97 9.93
N THR A 33 4.80 -40.94 9.23
CA THR A 33 6.04 -41.62 9.64
C THR A 33 7.21 -40.66 9.69
N ASP A 34 7.36 -39.82 8.67
CA ASP A 34 8.47 -38.86 8.54
C ASP A 34 8.19 -37.56 9.30
N ARG A 35 7.05 -37.48 10.00
CA ARG A 35 6.60 -36.33 10.83
C ARG A 35 6.68 -35.00 10.08
N ILE A 36 6.17 -34.98 8.85
CA ILE A 36 6.14 -33.78 8.02
C ILE A 36 4.99 -32.88 8.51
N ASP A 37 5.32 -31.94 9.39
CA ASP A 37 4.39 -30.94 9.93
C ASP A 37 4.45 -29.60 9.15
N ALA A 38 3.59 -28.64 9.53
CA ALA A 38 3.54 -27.32 8.90
C ALA A 38 4.88 -26.53 8.97
N THR A 39 5.73 -26.83 9.94
CA THR A 39 7.06 -26.21 10.07
C THR A 39 8.06 -26.87 9.13
N ALA A 40 8.05 -28.20 9.03
CA ALA A 40 8.85 -28.95 8.08
C ALA A 40 8.54 -28.54 6.63
N VAL A 41 7.24 -28.42 6.27
CA VAL A 41 6.81 -27.96 4.94
C VAL A 41 7.37 -26.57 4.59
N GLN A 42 7.56 -25.68 5.56
CA GLN A 42 8.13 -24.35 5.32
C GLN A 42 9.65 -24.38 5.12
N ASN A 43 10.34 -25.33 5.72
CA ASN A 43 11.80 -25.36 5.76
C ASN A 43 12.44 -26.35 4.77
N MET A 44 11.69 -27.34 4.29
CA MET A 44 12.17 -28.27 3.27
C MET A 44 12.33 -27.60 1.91
N ASP A 45 13.20 -28.13 1.05
CA ASP A 45 13.30 -27.69 -0.34
C ASP A 45 12.16 -28.25 -1.20
N ASP A 46 11.80 -27.57 -2.30
CA ASP A 46 10.70 -28.01 -3.18
C ASP A 46 10.95 -29.41 -3.76
N LYS A 47 12.22 -29.75 -4.02
CA LYS A 47 12.63 -31.06 -4.51
C LYS A 47 12.28 -32.16 -3.51
N ASP A 48 12.54 -31.94 -2.23
CA ASP A 48 12.25 -32.93 -1.19
C ASP A 48 10.74 -33.02 -0.92
N LEU A 49 10.04 -31.88 -0.96
CA LEU A 49 8.59 -31.85 -0.82
C LEU A 49 7.88 -32.53 -2.02
N SER A 50 8.47 -32.48 -3.21
CA SER A 50 7.94 -33.14 -4.42
C SER A 50 7.92 -34.66 -4.34
N ALA A 51 8.75 -35.26 -3.48
CA ALA A 51 8.76 -36.71 -3.24
C ALA A 51 7.48 -37.20 -2.53
N TYR A 52 6.82 -36.31 -1.78
CA TYR A 52 5.57 -36.60 -1.08
C TYR A 52 4.37 -36.03 -1.82
N ILE A 53 4.50 -34.82 -2.39
CA ILE A 53 3.40 -34.10 -3.03
C ILE A 53 3.82 -33.78 -4.47
N PRO A 54 3.55 -34.65 -5.46
CA PRO A 54 4.04 -34.48 -6.83
C PRO A 54 3.43 -33.27 -7.53
N ALA A 55 2.18 -32.92 -7.22
CA ALA A 55 1.51 -31.76 -7.82
C ALA A 55 2.11 -30.44 -7.30
N PHE A 56 2.74 -29.68 -8.19
CA PHE A 56 3.37 -28.40 -7.85
C PHE A 56 2.38 -27.40 -7.23
N GLY A 57 1.15 -27.33 -7.74
CA GLY A 57 0.11 -26.44 -7.22
C GLY A 57 -0.27 -26.73 -5.77
N ASP A 58 -0.34 -28.01 -5.38
CA ASP A 58 -0.63 -28.41 -4.01
C ASP A 58 0.53 -28.07 -3.07
N ARG A 59 1.78 -28.23 -3.51
CA ARG A 59 2.96 -27.79 -2.73
C ARG A 59 2.95 -26.29 -2.46
N VAL A 60 2.65 -25.48 -3.47
CA VAL A 60 2.56 -24.02 -3.33
C VAL A 60 1.43 -23.65 -2.38
N ASN A 61 0.27 -24.30 -2.51
CA ASN A 61 -0.90 -24.02 -1.69
C ASN A 61 -0.67 -24.42 -0.22
N LEU A 62 -0.19 -25.64 0.02
CA LEU A 62 0.15 -26.12 1.35
C LEU A 62 1.19 -25.22 2.01
N ARG A 63 2.28 -24.86 1.31
CA ARG A 63 3.29 -23.93 1.83
C ARG A 63 2.70 -22.55 2.13
N SER A 64 1.74 -22.07 1.33
CA SER A 64 1.05 -20.81 1.62
C SER A 64 0.19 -20.89 2.87
N LEU A 65 -0.48 -22.02 3.11
CA LEU A 65 -1.32 -22.26 4.27
C LEU A 65 -0.49 -22.43 5.56
N CYS A 66 0.68 -23.06 5.46
CA CYS A 66 1.57 -23.26 6.60
C CYS A 66 2.25 -21.96 7.06
N LYS A 67 2.37 -20.94 6.19
CA LYS A 67 3.02 -19.67 6.56
C LYS A 67 2.35 -19.07 7.79
N PRO A 68 3.11 -18.62 8.81
CA PRO A 68 2.53 -17.92 9.94
C PRO A 68 1.76 -16.71 9.42
N ASN A 69 0.49 -16.61 9.84
CA ASN A 69 -0.30 -15.43 9.60
C ASN A 69 0.49 -14.25 10.18
N ASN A 70 1.03 -13.40 9.30
CA ASN A 70 1.44 -12.09 9.72
C ASN A 70 0.14 -11.37 10.06
N ASP A 71 -0.27 -11.40 11.34
CA ASP A 71 -1.53 -10.84 11.85
C ASP A 71 -1.77 -9.38 11.41
N LYS A 72 -0.68 -8.69 11.06
CA LYS A 72 -0.69 -7.34 10.48
C LYS A 72 -1.39 -7.27 9.12
N LYS A 73 -1.28 -8.29 8.26
CA LYS A 73 -1.91 -8.32 6.92
C LYS A 73 -3.39 -8.69 7.03
N THR A 74 -3.74 -9.70 7.82
CA THR A 74 -5.14 -10.13 8.04
C THR A 74 -5.96 -9.03 8.70
N ALA A 75 -5.44 -8.39 9.75
CA ALA A 75 -6.11 -7.25 10.40
C ALA A 75 -6.36 -6.07 9.45
N LEU A 76 -5.51 -5.88 8.43
CA LEU A 76 -5.68 -4.84 7.43
C LEU A 76 -6.77 -5.21 6.42
N PHE A 77 -6.76 -6.46 5.95
CA PHE A 77 -7.80 -6.99 5.07
C PHE A 77 -9.17 -7.06 5.75
N ASP A 78 -9.24 -7.39 7.04
CA ASP A 78 -10.49 -7.41 7.79
C ASP A 78 -11.00 -5.99 8.07
N LYS A 79 -10.10 -5.04 8.37
CA LYS A 79 -10.46 -3.61 8.40
C LYS A 79 -10.98 -3.13 7.04
N LEU A 80 -10.42 -3.63 5.94
CA LEU A 80 -10.86 -3.29 4.59
C LEU A 80 -12.22 -3.92 4.27
N ARG A 81 -12.40 -5.23 4.53
CA ARG A 81 -13.69 -5.94 4.37
C ARG A 81 -14.80 -5.31 5.21
N LYS A 82 -14.51 -4.95 6.45
CA LYS A 82 -15.44 -4.22 7.35
C LYS A 82 -15.80 -2.84 6.81
N LYS A 83 -14.85 -2.13 6.18
CA LYS A 83 -15.12 -0.85 5.51
C LYS A 83 -15.93 -1.03 4.21
N MET A 84 -15.75 -2.15 3.51
CA MET A 84 -16.43 -2.49 2.26
C MET A 84 -17.80 -3.15 2.48
N LYS A 85 -18.21 -3.41 3.73
CA LYS A 85 -19.47 -4.10 4.09
C LYS A 85 -19.66 -5.47 3.42
N LEU A 86 -18.57 -6.16 3.10
CA LEU A 86 -18.61 -7.52 2.56
C LEU A 86 -18.59 -8.51 3.71
N SER A 87 -19.68 -8.59 4.49
CA SER A 87 -19.94 -9.69 5.42
C SER A 87 -20.97 -10.63 4.78
N PRO A 88 -20.71 -11.93 4.67
CA PRO A 88 -21.67 -12.89 4.11
C PRO A 88 -22.85 -13.23 5.03
N ASN A 89 -22.94 -12.69 6.24
CA ASN A 89 -24.09 -12.91 7.10
C ASN A 89 -24.38 -11.71 8.00
N GLU A 90 -25.67 -11.62 8.35
CA GLU A 90 -26.35 -10.82 9.37
C GLU A 90 -27.34 -9.82 8.76
N SER A 91 -28.53 -10.37 8.48
CA SER A 91 -29.80 -9.70 8.63
C SER A 91 -29.94 -9.20 10.07
N ASP A 92 -29.68 -7.91 10.29
CA ASP A 92 -30.36 -7.24 11.40
C ASP A 92 -30.67 -5.79 11.03
N SER A 93 -31.97 -5.55 11.03
CA SER A 93 -32.65 -4.32 10.70
C SER A 93 -32.73 -3.45 11.93
N GLU A 94 -31.71 -2.63 12.20
CA GLU A 94 -31.90 -1.46 13.07
C GLU A 94 -31.28 -0.18 12.50
N LYS A 95 -32.12 0.86 12.58
CA LYS A 95 -31.99 2.20 12.01
C LYS A 95 -30.62 2.82 12.31
N ARG A 96 -29.77 2.93 11.27
CA ARG A 96 -28.67 3.89 11.26
C ARG A 96 -29.04 5.06 10.35
N PRO A 97 -28.78 6.32 10.77
CA PRO A 97 -29.10 7.48 9.95
C PRO A 97 -28.37 7.35 8.60
N THR A 98 -29.14 7.52 7.53
CA THR A 98 -28.67 7.46 6.16
C THR A 98 -27.53 8.46 5.98
N ARG A 99 -26.29 7.96 5.88
CA ARG A 99 -25.11 8.77 5.50
C ARG A 99 -25.24 9.41 4.11
N SER A 100 -26.33 9.19 3.38
CA SER A 100 -26.52 9.68 2.01
C SER A 100 -26.86 11.17 1.91
N MET A 101 -27.28 11.84 3.00
CA MET A 101 -27.51 13.30 2.95
C MET A 101 -26.22 14.14 2.95
N ASN A 102 -25.07 13.57 3.35
CA ASN A 102 -23.80 14.30 3.41
C ASN A 102 -23.03 14.36 2.08
N LEU A 103 -23.62 13.86 0.98
CA LEU A 103 -23.02 13.88 -0.35
C LEU A 103 -23.49 15.08 -1.20
N ARG A 104 -24.40 15.93 -0.69
CA ARG A 104 -24.76 17.17 -1.38
C ARG A 104 -23.65 18.21 -1.22
N GLY A 105 -22.93 18.41 -2.32
CA GLY A 105 -21.83 19.37 -2.44
C GLY A 105 -20.50 18.76 -2.01
N ASN A 106 -19.53 18.72 -2.94
CA ASN A 106 -18.16 18.39 -2.58
C ASN A 106 -17.64 19.50 -1.65
N LYS A 107 -17.80 19.34 -0.33
CA LYS A 107 -17.34 20.31 0.68
C LYS A 107 -15.85 20.64 0.53
N ASN A 108 -15.06 19.74 -0.08
CA ASN A 108 -13.66 20.01 -0.39
C ASN A 108 -13.49 20.99 -1.56
N ALA A 109 -14.38 21.01 -2.56
CA ALA A 109 -14.36 21.99 -3.64
C ALA A 109 -14.73 23.41 -3.17
N GLN A 110 -15.48 23.52 -2.06
CA GLN A 110 -15.84 24.81 -1.47
C GLN A 110 -14.78 25.40 -0.52
N LYS A 111 -13.73 24.65 -0.16
CA LYS A 111 -12.71 25.19 0.73
C LYS A 111 -11.99 26.37 0.04
N ILE A 112 -11.72 27.41 0.80
CA ILE A 112 -10.99 28.59 0.32
C ILE A 112 -9.52 28.22 0.11
N ASN A 113 -8.98 27.38 1.01
CA ASN A 113 -7.61 26.87 0.92
C ASN A 113 -7.57 25.41 0.43
N ARG A 114 -6.46 25.06 -0.21
CA ARG A 114 -6.16 23.74 -0.77
C ARG A 114 -4.83 23.26 -0.24
N LYS A 115 -4.81 22.01 0.25
CA LYS A 115 -3.61 21.33 0.71
C LYS A 115 -2.93 20.64 -0.47
N ILE A 116 -1.82 21.20 -0.92
CA ILE A 116 -0.99 20.63 -1.98
C ILE A 116 0.25 20.00 -1.38
N GLU A 117 0.75 18.95 -2.01
CA GLU A 117 2.02 18.33 -1.63
C GLU A 117 3.06 18.62 -2.71
N LEU A 118 4.20 19.18 -2.31
CA LEU A 118 5.30 19.55 -3.20
C LEU A 118 6.53 18.68 -2.95
N GLY A 119 7.19 18.21 -4.00
CA GLY A 119 8.53 17.61 -3.98
C GLY A 119 9.53 18.37 -4.85
N TRP A 120 10.80 17.99 -4.77
CA TRP A 120 11.84 18.47 -5.68
C TRP A 120 12.23 17.35 -6.65
N MET A 121 12.35 17.65 -7.94
CA MET A 121 13.09 16.82 -8.92
C MET A 121 14.31 17.57 -9.53
N HIS A 122 15.44 16.88 -9.72
CA HIS A 122 16.61 17.38 -10.46
C HIS A 122 17.12 16.27 -11.38
N ASP A 123 17.44 16.59 -12.64
CA ASP A 123 17.94 15.65 -13.64
C ASP A 123 17.09 14.37 -13.76
N GLY A 124 15.76 14.53 -13.78
CA GLY A 124 14.80 13.41 -13.85
C GLY A 124 14.73 12.55 -12.59
N LYS A 125 15.40 12.94 -11.49
CA LYS A 125 15.46 12.17 -10.24
C LYS A 125 14.86 12.95 -9.08
N HIS A 126 13.96 12.31 -8.34
CA HIS A 126 13.41 12.87 -7.11
C HIS A 126 14.50 12.97 -6.03
N ILE A 127 14.62 14.16 -5.44
CA ILE A 127 15.56 14.39 -4.34
C ILE A 127 14.93 13.90 -3.03
N ARG A 128 15.61 13.00 -2.33
CA ARG A 128 15.16 12.42 -1.05
C ARG A 128 15.29 13.42 0.10
N THR A 129 14.56 13.16 1.19
CA THR A 129 14.51 14.03 2.39
C THR A 129 15.88 14.29 3.01
N ASN A 130 16.76 13.27 3.05
CA ASN A 130 18.12 13.41 3.57
C ASN A 130 18.93 14.49 2.82
N ASN A 131 18.65 14.68 1.53
CA ASN A 131 19.30 15.65 0.66
C ASN A 131 18.52 16.97 0.54
N GLY A 132 17.64 17.27 1.50
CA GLY A 132 16.91 18.54 1.55
C GLY A 132 15.70 18.61 0.61
N GLY A 133 15.45 17.55 -0.15
CA GLY A 133 14.19 17.38 -0.86
C GLY A 133 13.16 16.67 0.02
N GLY A 134 12.69 15.53 -0.46
CA GLY A 134 11.49 14.90 0.03
C GLY A 134 10.29 15.79 -0.27
N SER A 135 9.16 15.47 0.32
CA SER A 135 7.95 16.23 0.02
C SER A 135 7.37 16.91 1.23
N ARG A 136 6.71 18.04 1.00
CA ARG A 136 6.14 18.90 2.01
C ARG A 136 4.71 19.22 1.63
N LYS A 137 3.83 19.23 2.63
CA LYS A 137 2.45 19.65 2.46
C LYS A 137 2.39 21.13 2.76
N ILE A 138 1.86 21.91 1.82
CA ILE A 138 1.57 23.32 2.02
C ILE A 138 0.09 23.58 1.78
N GLU A 139 -0.39 24.68 2.33
CA GLU A 139 -1.78 25.10 2.20
C GLU A 139 -1.80 26.47 1.52
N LEU A 140 -2.44 26.55 0.36
CA LEU A 140 -2.51 27.76 -0.46
C LEU A 140 -3.96 28.10 -0.78
N HIS A 141 -4.19 29.38 -1.06
CA HIS A 141 -5.51 29.86 -1.49
C HIS A 141 -5.87 29.25 -2.84
N ARG A 142 -7.15 28.93 -3.07
CA ARG A 142 -7.60 28.28 -4.31
C ARG A 142 -7.32 29.11 -5.56
N GLU A 143 -7.24 30.44 -5.41
CA GLU A 143 -6.97 31.41 -6.48
C GLU A 143 -5.49 31.76 -6.61
N SER A 144 -4.65 31.20 -5.74
CA SER A 144 -3.19 31.27 -5.93
C SER A 144 -2.81 30.65 -7.26
N ARG A 145 -1.76 31.19 -7.87
CA ARG A 145 -1.28 30.79 -9.20
C ARG A 145 0.00 29.96 -9.10
N LYS A 146 0.46 29.46 -10.26
CA LYS A 146 1.75 28.76 -10.38
C LYS A 146 2.92 29.53 -9.76
N ALA A 147 2.93 30.86 -9.88
CA ALA A 147 3.97 31.71 -9.31
C ALA A 147 4.05 31.63 -7.77
N ASP A 148 2.91 31.53 -7.09
CA ASP A 148 2.86 31.40 -5.63
C ASP A 148 3.41 30.06 -5.18
N ILE A 149 3.07 28.99 -5.91
CA ILE A 149 3.62 27.64 -5.68
C ILE A 149 5.15 27.66 -5.84
N LEU A 150 5.66 28.29 -6.90
CA LEU A 150 7.10 28.42 -7.15
C LEU A 150 7.79 29.20 -6.03
N LYS A 151 7.17 30.25 -5.51
CA LYS A 151 7.71 31.04 -4.39
C LYS A 151 7.84 30.18 -3.14
N GLU A 152 6.80 29.45 -2.76
CA GLU A 152 6.83 28.54 -1.61
C GLU A 152 7.85 27.40 -1.81
N ALA A 153 7.89 26.82 -3.01
CA ALA A 153 8.86 25.78 -3.35
C ALA A 153 10.30 26.30 -3.19
N LYS A 154 10.62 27.49 -3.69
CA LYS A 154 11.95 28.11 -3.54
C LYS A 154 12.32 28.29 -2.07
N THR A 155 11.41 28.78 -1.24
CA THR A 155 11.64 28.94 0.20
C THR A 155 11.93 27.61 0.90
N ILE A 156 11.20 26.56 0.54
CA ILE A 156 11.35 25.23 1.17
C ILE A 156 12.63 24.52 0.74
N PHE A 157 12.94 24.58 -0.55
CA PHE A 157 13.94 23.75 -1.19
C PHE A 157 15.30 24.45 -1.38
N PHE A 158 15.28 25.78 -1.53
CA PHE A 158 16.44 26.64 -1.70
C PHE A 158 16.43 27.76 -0.64
N PRO A 159 16.46 27.41 0.66
CA PRO A 159 16.56 28.44 1.70
C PRO A 159 17.81 29.30 1.45
N ASN A 160 17.66 30.62 1.51
CA ASN A 160 18.72 31.59 1.18
C ASN A 160 19.29 31.43 -0.25
N GLY A 161 18.49 30.94 -1.20
CA GLY A 161 18.89 30.79 -2.60
C GLY A 161 19.82 29.60 -2.88
N LYS A 162 20.02 28.71 -1.91
CA LYS A 162 20.90 27.55 -2.03
C LYS A 162 20.23 26.30 -1.48
N SER A 163 20.30 25.21 -2.22
CA SER A 163 19.78 23.92 -1.77
C SER A 163 20.77 23.19 -0.84
N LYS A 164 20.28 22.16 -0.14
CA LYS A 164 21.14 21.29 0.67
C LYS A 164 22.19 20.54 -0.17
N LYS A 165 21.97 20.36 -1.48
CA LYS A 165 22.97 19.80 -2.42
C LYS A 165 23.94 20.86 -2.97
N ASN A 166 23.96 22.06 -2.39
CA ASN A 166 24.78 23.20 -2.83
C ASN A 166 24.45 23.76 -4.22
N ILE A 167 23.32 23.38 -4.82
CA ILE A 167 22.84 23.98 -6.07
C ILE A 167 22.30 25.38 -5.79
N LEU A 168 22.75 26.37 -6.56
CA LEU A 168 22.28 27.75 -6.48
C LEU A 168 20.98 27.91 -7.26
N LEU A 169 20.05 28.68 -6.71
CA LEU A 169 18.80 28.98 -7.37
C LEU A 169 18.99 29.81 -8.64
N SER A 170 20.01 30.67 -8.67
CA SER A 170 20.36 31.49 -9.85
C SER A 170 20.92 30.68 -11.01
N SER A 171 21.42 29.47 -10.78
CA SER A 171 22.00 28.61 -11.82
C SER A 171 20.98 27.64 -12.43
N VAL A 172 19.71 27.68 -12.01
CA VAL A 172 18.70 26.72 -12.44
C VAL A 172 17.37 27.39 -12.77
N THR A 173 16.64 26.82 -13.73
CA THR A 173 15.25 27.18 -14.02
C THR A 173 14.32 26.27 -13.23
N CYS A 174 13.36 26.86 -12.51
CA CYS A 174 12.36 26.10 -11.76
C CYS A 174 11.03 26.09 -12.52
N LYS A 175 10.46 24.90 -12.67
CA LYS A 175 9.13 24.67 -13.27
C LYS A 175 8.25 23.90 -12.28
N VAL A 176 6.93 23.97 -12.46
CA VAL A 176 5.96 23.16 -11.70
C VAL A 176 5.36 22.16 -12.66
N LEU A 177 5.51 20.88 -12.37
CA LEU A 177 4.95 19.81 -13.17
C LEU A 177 3.85 19.09 -12.38
N ASP A 178 3.00 18.38 -13.11
CA ASP A 178 2.07 17.43 -12.54
C ASP A 178 2.71 16.04 -12.39
N PHE A 179 1.92 15.06 -11.92
CA PHE A 179 2.39 13.69 -11.74
C PHE A 179 2.83 13.01 -13.05
N ALA A 180 2.26 13.43 -14.19
CA ALA A 180 2.62 12.93 -15.51
C ALA A 180 3.83 13.68 -16.11
N GLN A 181 4.49 14.55 -15.32
CA GLN A 181 5.58 15.43 -15.75
C GLN A 181 5.16 16.46 -16.81
N THR A 182 3.87 16.80 -16.84
CA THR A 182 3.31 17.84 -17.71
C THR A 182 3.45 19.19 -17.01
N GLU A 183 3.95 20.18 -17.73
CA GLU A 183 4.07 21.54 -17.20
C GLU A 183 2.71 22.23 -17.15
N PHE A 184 2.46 22.92 -16.02
CA PHE A 184 1.28 23.76 -15.87
C PHE A 184 1.46 25.13 -16.53
N ASP A 185 0.39 25.68 -17.08
CA ASP A 185 0.34 27.06 -17.58
C ASP A 185 0.69 28.08 -16.46
N ASP A 186 1.28 29.22 -16.82
CA ASP A 186 1.61 30.28 -15.86
C ASP A 186 0.39 30.89 -15.17
N ASN A 187 -0.75 30.95 -15.85
CA ASN A 187 -1.96 31.59 -15.37
C ASN A 187 -2.93 30.65 -14.66
N ILE A 188 -2.65 29.35 -14.64
CA ILE A 188 -3.54 28.38 -14.00
C ILE A 188 -3.58 28.60 -12.49
N THR A 189 -4.81 28.58 -11.97
CA THR A 189 -5.08 28.65 -10.53
C THR A 189 -4.99 27.26 -9.90
N ILE A 190 -4.77 27.23 -8.59
CA ILE A 190 -4.80 25.96 -7.85
C ILE A 190 -6.16 25.26 -8.03
N ALA A 191 -7.28 25.98 -8.05
CA ALA A 191 -8.60 25.40 -8.31
C ALA A 191 -8.62 24.61 -9.64
N GLU A 192 -8.17 25.23 -10.73
CA GLU A 192 -8.12 24.62 -12.06
C GLU A 192 -7.11 23.46 -12.12
N MET A 193 -5.99 23.54 -11.40
CA MET A 193 -5.04 22.42 -11.29
C MET A 193 -5.73 21.18 -10.68
N TYR A 194 -6.57 21.33 -9.66
CA TYR A 194 -7.32 20.20 -9.08
C TYR A 194 -8.36 19.64 -10.05
N ASP A 195 -9.03 20.51 -10.81
CA ASP A 195 -10.04 20.10 -11.79
C ASP A 195 -9.40 19.37 -12.99
N THR A 196 -8.21 19.82 -13.41
CA THR A 196 -7.43 19.20 -14.50
C THR A 196 -6.91 17.82 -14.10
N VAL A 197 -6.31 17.71 -12.91
CA VAL A 197 -5.68 16.47 -12.45
C VAL A 197 -6.72 15.45 -11.92
N LYS A 198 -7.97 15.87 -11.67
CA LYS A 198 -9.10 15.05 -11.17
C LYS A 198 -8.76 14.17 -9.97
N MET A 199 -7.73 14.53 -9.20
CA MET A 199 -7.28 13.82 -8.02
C MET A 199 -7.69 14.60 -6.77
N GLY A 200 -8.24 13.92 -5.76
CA GLY A 200 -8.71 14.54 -4.51
C GLY A 200 -7.60 15.22 -3.66
N MET A 201 -6.35 15.16 -4.12
CA MET A 201 -5.18 15.80 -3.56
C MET A 201 -4.17 15.96 -4.70
N LEU A 202 -3.75 17.19 -5.02
CA LEU A 202 -2.57 17.41 -5.87
C LEU A 202 -1.35 16.84 -5.14
N ARG A 203 -0.87 15.70 -5.63
CA ARG A 203 0.32 15.01 -5.13
C ARG A 203 1.45 15.22 -6.14
N LYS A 204 2.23 16.29 -5.90
CA LYS A 204 3.64 16.57 -6.27
C LYS A 204 4.07 16.78 -7.73
N CYS A 205 4.55 18.01 -7.93
CA CYS A 205 5.80 18.53 -8.53
C CYS A 205 6.44 17.95 -9.78
#